data_AF-A0A914N7P1-F1
#
_entry.id   AF-A0A914N7P1-F1
#
_cell.length_a   1.000
_cell.length_b   1.000
_cell.length_c   1.000
_cell.angle_alpha   90.00
_cell.angle_beta   90.00
_cell.angle_gamma   90.00
#
_symmetry.space_group_name_H-M   'P 1'
#
loop_
_entity.id
_entity.type
_entity.pdbx_description
1 polymer ?
#
loop_
_entity_poly.entity_id
_entity_poly.type
_entity_poly.pdbx_seq_one_letter_code
_entity_poly.pdbx_strand_id
1 'polypeptide(L)'
;MKEISEKNKMGRWGAVSYIIGAIIGSGIFITPTTILNNVNSVGASLLIWILSGIIATLGAFCYVELGTSIRKSGSDFAYLCHVRWNKIAFIFMSTSCLFINPCGLAIQIETYVKFILVK
;
A
#
# COMPACT_ATOMS: atom_id res chain seq x y z
N MET A 1 8.82 21.57 20.14
CA MET A 1 8.10 21.32 18.86
C MET A 1 8.82 22.17 17.81
N LYS A 2 9.81 21.61 17.10
CA LYS A 2 10.62 22.40 16.15
C LYS A 2 9.73 22.85 14.99
N GLU A 3 9.72 24.15 14.70
CA GLU A 3 9.11 24.74 13.52
C GLU A 3 9.53 23.97 12.26
N ILE A 4 8.58 23.30 11.63
CA ILE A 4 8.77 22.71 10.31
C ILE A 4 8.74 23.88 9.33
N SER A 5 9.93 24.33 8.92
CA SER A 5 10.13 25.35 7.89
C SER A 5 9.19 25.13 6.70
N GLU A 6 8.41 26.16 6.36
CA GLU A 6 7.43 26.21 5.25
C GLU A 6 8.00 25.69 3.91
N LYS A 7 9.33 25.72 3.72
CA LYS A 7 10.02 25.21 2.52
C LYS A 7 9.89 23.70 2.29
N ASN A 8 9.53 22.91 3.30
CA ASN A 8 9.44 21.44 3.21
C ASN A 8 8.00 20.91 3.04
N LYS A 9 7.02 21.78 2.80
CA LYS A 9 5.62 21.36 2.60
C LYS A 9 5.40 20.95 1.15
N MET A 10 5.06 19.68 0.95
CA MET A 10 4.70 19.16 -0.37
C MET A 10 3.42 19.87 -0.86
N GLY A 11 3.47 20.43 -2.07
CA GLY A 11 2.30 21.07 -2.67
C GLY A 11 1.18 20.06 -2.95
N ARG A 12 -0.08 20.51 -2.99
CA ARG A 12 -1.26 19.63 -3.20
C ARG A 12 -1.11 18.72 -4.42
N TRP A 13 -0.67 19.28 -5.54
CA TRP A 13 -0.44 18.54 -6.77
C TRP A 13 0.74 17.56 -6.67
N GLY A 14 1.82 17.96 -5.98
CA GLY A 14 2.97 17.09 -5.73
C GLY A 14 2.64 15.90 -4.83
N ALA A 15 1.81 16.12 -3.81
CA ALA A 15 1.31 15.05 -2.94
C ALA A 15 0.42 14.06 -3.70
N VAL A 16 -0.48 14.56 -4.55
CA VAL A 16 -1.34 13.71 -5.39
C VAL A 16 -0.51 12.87 -6.36
N SER A 17 0.44 13.48 -7.09
CA SER A 17 1.29 12.73 -8.02
C SER A 17 2.15 11.69 -7.30
N TYR A 18 2.65 12.00 -6.11
CA TYR A 18 3.43 11.06 -5.30
C TYR A 18 2.60 9.84 -4.89
N ILE A 19 1.37 10.05 -4.41
CA ILE A 19 0.46 8.96 -4.02
C ILE A 19 0.12 8.09 -5.23
N ILE A 20 -0.18 8.69 -6.39
CA ILE A 20 -0.47 7.95 -7.62
C ILE A 20 0.74 7.08 -8.02
N GLY A 21 1.95 7.64 -8.00
CA GLY A 21 3.18 6.90 -8.31
C GLY A 21 3.51 5.81 -7.30
N ALA A 22 3.10 5.97 -6.04
CA ALA A 22 3.31 4.94 -5.01
C ALA A 22 2.31 3.78 -5.11
N ILE A 23 1.08 4.03 -5.60
CA ILE A 23 0.03 3.01 -5.76
C ILE A 23 0.24 2.20 -7.04
N ILE A 24 0.61 2.84 -8.15
CA ILE A 24 0.80 2.16 -9.44
C ILE A 24 2.16 1.46 -9.44
N GLY A 25 2.15 0.12 -9.35
CA GLY A 25 3.35 -0.71 -9.36
C GLY A 25 3.30 -1.88 -10.37
N SER A 26 4.29 -2.77 -10.27
CA SER A 26 4.43 -3.93 -11.18
C SER A 26 3.30 -4.97 -11.08
N GLY A 27 2.45 -4.89 -10.04
CA GLY A 27 1.32 -5.79 -9.85
C GLY A 27 0.32 -5.79 -11.01
N ILE A 28 0.19 -4.70 -11.76
CA ILE A 28 -0.72 -4.60 -12.90
C ILE A 28 -0.39 -5.60 -14.02
N PHE A 29 0.84 -6.08 -14.10
CA PHE A 29 1.26 -7.04 -15.12
C PHE A 29 0.97 -8.51 -14.73
N ILE A 30 0.73 -8.77 -13.45
CA ILE A 30 0.50 -10.13 -12.92
C ILE A 30 -0.99 -10.35 -12.66
N THR A 31 -1.60 -9.41 -11.95
CA THR A 31 -2.94 -9.56 -11.37
C THR A 31 -4.05 -9.82 -12.40
N PRO A 32 -4.10 -9.16 -13.58
CA PRO A 32 -5.16 -9.41 -14.56
C PRO A 32 -5.16 -10.84 -15.09
N THR A 33 -3.98 -11.38 -15.41
CA THR A 33 -3.82 -12.76 -15.89
C THR A 33 -4.26 -13.77 -14.82
N THR A 34 -3.88 -13.53 -13.56
CA THR A 34 -4.31 -14.36 -12.44
C THR A 34 -5.82 -14.32 -12.23
N ILE A 35 -6.46 -13.14 -12.28
CA ILE A 35 -7.92 -13.03 -12.10
C ILE A 35 -8.64 -13.72 -13.25
N LEU A 36 -8.21 -13.51 -14.49
CA LEU A 36 -8.84 -14.10 -15.67
C LEU A 36 -8.76 -15.62 -15.67
N ASN A 37 -7.61 -16.19 -15.29
CA ASN A 37 -7.44 -17.65 -15.21
C ASN A 37 -8.31 -18.30 -14.12
N ASN A 38 -8.59 -17.59 -13.02
CA ASN A 38 -9.43 -18.12 -11.95
C ASN A 38 -10.93 -18.03 -12.27
N VAL A 39 -11.34 -16.95 -12.93
CA VAL A 39 -12.77 -16.63 -13.17
C VAL A 39 -13.25 -17.10 -14.54
N ASN A 40 -12.33 -17.29 -15.50
CA ASN A 40 -12.58 -17.72 -16.88
C ASN A 40 -13.60 -16.85 -17.67
N SER A 41 -13.90 -15.64 -17.18
CA SER A 41 -14.82 -14.69 -17.80
C SER A 41 -14.31 -13.25 -17.66
N VAL A 42 -14.27 -12.54 -18.79
CA VAL A 42 -13.77 -11.15 -18.87
C VAL A 42 -14.72 -10.17 -18.18
N GLY A 43 -16.04 -10.39 -18.27
CA GLY A 43 -17.01 -9.51 -17.61
C GLY A 43 -16.90 -9.57 -16.08
N ALA A 44 -16.73 -10.78 -15.54
CA ALA A 44 -16.59 -10.98 -14.10
C ALA A 44 -15.22 -10.48 -13.56
N SER A 45 -14.14 -10.58 -14.35
CA SER A 45 -12.83 -10.04 -13.94
C SER A 45 -12.82 -8.51 -13.81
N LEU A 46 -13.55 -7.80 -14.68
CA LEU A 46 -13.74 -6.35 -14.59
C LEU A 46 -14.54 -5.94 -13.35
N LEU A 47 -15.59 -6.70 -13.00
CA LEU A 47 -16.36 -6.45 -11.78
C LEU A 47 -15.51 -6.60 -10.52
N ILE A 48 -14.65 -7.61 -10.46
CA ILE A 48 -13.72 -7.83 -9.34
C ILE A 48 -12.76 -6.64 -9.19
N TRP A 49 -12.25 -6.10 -10.30
CA TRP A 49 -11.43 -4.90 -10.30
C TRP A 49 -12.17 -3.69 -9.72
N ILE A 50 -13.40 -3.45 -10.16
CA ILE A 50 -14.22 -2.34 -9.65
C ILE A 50 -14.48 -2.51 -8.14
N LEU A 51 -14.87 -3.71 -7.71
CA LEU A 51 -15.11 -4.02 -6.29
C LEU A 51 -13.85 -3.82 -5.44
N SER A 52 -12.69 -4.28 -5.92
CA SER A 52 -11.42 -4.08 -5.22
C SER A 52 -11.06 -2.60 -5.08
N GLY A 53 -11.35 -1.78 -6.10
CA GLY A 53 -11.14 -0.33 -6.07
C GLY A 53 -12.04 0.37 -5.05
N ILE A 54 -13.29 -0.06 -4.92
CA ILE A 54 -14.23 0.45 -3.92
C ILE A 54 -13.72 0.12 -2.50
N ILE A 55 -13.32 -1.13 -2.26
CA ILE A 55 -12.78 -1.57 -0.96
C ILE A 55 -11.51 -0.79 -0.61
N ALA A 56 -10.60 -0.59 -1.57
CA ALA A 56 -9.38 0.19 -1.37
C ALA A 56 -9.67 1.66 -1.03
N THR A 57 -10.68 2.26 -1.67
CA THR A 57 -11.10 3.65 -1.40
C THR A 57 -11.67 3.79 0.01
N LEU A 58 -12.51 2.84 0.46
CA LEU A 58 -13.02 2.83 1.82
C LEU A 58 -11.89 2.69 2.85
N GLY A 59 -10.92 1.79 2.60
CA GLY A 59 -9.73 1.66 3.44
C GLY A 59 -8.91 2.94 3.50
N ALA A 60 -8.74 3.62 2.36
CA ALA A 60 -8.02 4.90 2.32
C ALA A 60 -8.71 5.97 3.18
N PHE A 61 -10.04 6.05 3.18
CA PHE A 61 -10.75 6.99 4.06
C PHE A 61 -10.51 6.72 5.55
N CYS A 62 -10.54 5.45 5.98
CA CYS A 62 -10.21 5.09 7.35
C CYS A 62 -8.79 5.55 7.74
N TYR A 63 -7.82 5.37 6.84
CA TYR A 63 -6.44 5.83 7.06
C TYR A 63 -6.30 7.36 7.04
N VAL A 64 -7.10 8.07 6.26
CA VAL A 64 -7.15 9.54 6.25
C VAL A 64 -7.69 10.07 7.58
N GLU A 65 -8.76 9.49 8.12
CA GLU A 65 -9.29 9.88 9.44
C GLU A 65 -8.25 9.64 10.54
N LEU A 66 -7.59 8.48 10.50
CA LEU A 66 -6.58 8.13 11.50
C LEU A 66 -5.33 9.04 11.40
N GLY A 67 -4.86 9.33 10.18
CA GLY A 67 -3.72 10.19 9.93
C GLY A 67 -3.97 11.67 10.20
N THR A 68 -5.23 12.13 10.10
CA THR A 68 -5.60 13.50 10.47
C THR A 68 -5.80 13.66 11.97
N SER A 69 -6.30 12.63 12.67
CA SER A 69 -6.49 12.61 14.12
C SER A 69 -5.18 12.45 14.90
N ILE A 70 -4.29 11.52 14.48
CA ILE A 70 -3.05 11.21 15.20
C ILE A 70 -1.85 11.69 14.38
N ARG A 71 -1.42 12.93 14.62
CA ARG A 71 -0.26 13.55 13.94
C ARG A 71 1.07 13.17 14.60
N LYS A 72 1.38 11.88 14.66
CA LYS A 72 2.68 11.36 15.11
C LYS A 72 3.39 10.63 13.96
N SER A 73 4.70 10.80 13.88
CA SER A 73 5.52 10.04 12.92
C SER A 73 5.55 8.56 13.29
N GLY A 74 5.43 7.68 12.29
CA GLY A 74 5.51 6.23 12.48
C GLY A 74 4.32 5.41 11.97
N SER A 75 3.35 6.02 11.24
CA SER A 75 2.24 5.29 10.59
C SER A 75 1.46 4.39 11.58
N ASP A 76 1.14 3.17 11.17
CA ASP A 76 0.59 2.05 11.93
C ASP A 76 1.21 1.87 13.31
N PHE A 77 2.54 1.84 13.43
CA PHE A 77 3.20 1.73 14.74
C PHE A 77 2.86 2.88 15.69
N ALA A 78 2.78 4.11 15.16
CA ALA A 78 2.41 5.28 15.95
C ALA A 78 0.95 5.22 16.43
N TYR A 79 0.04 4.68 15.61
CA TYR A 79 -1.36 4.48 15.97
C TYR A 79 -1.51 3.44 17.08
N LEU A 80 -0.81 2.30 17.00
CA LEU A 80 -0.86 1.27 18.05
C LEU A 80 -0.23 1.75 19.37
N CYS A 81 0.85 2.53 19.30
CA CYS A 81 1.44 3.16 20.48
C CYS A 81 0.51 4.19 21.12
N HIS A 82 -0.35 4.87 20.35
CA HIS A 82 -1.33 5.82 20.90
C HIS A 82 -2.38 5.13 21.80
N VAL A 83 -2.77 3.90 21.46
CA VAL A 83 -3.72 3.08 22.24
C VAL A 83 -3.05 2.40 23.46
N ARG A 84 -1.75 2.66 23.70
CA ARG A 84 -0.90 2.03 24.75
C ARG A 84 -0.66 0.53 24.56
N TRP A 85 -0.82 0.01 23.34
CA TRP A 85 -0.56 -1.40 23.00
C TRP A 85 0.88 -1.64 22.51
N ASN A 86 1.85 -1.19 23.29
CA ASN A 86 3.26 -1.15 22.87
C ASN A 86 3.83 -2.54 22.51
N LYS A 87 3.38 -3.61 23.18
CA LYS A 87 3.82 -4.99 22.88
C LYS A 87 3.33 -5.46 21.51
N ILE A 88 2.06 -5.21 21.17
CA ILE A 88 1.49 -5.55 19.86
C ILE A 88 2.12 -4.70 18.77
N ALA A 89 2.36 -3.41 19.04
CA ALA A 89 3.02 -2.51 18.10
C ALA A 89 4.42 -3.03 17.71
N PHE A 90 5.19 -3.52 18.68
CA PHE A 90 6.50 -4.10 18.42
C PHE A 90 6.42 -5.36 17.55
N ILE A 91 5.53 -6.30 17.89
CA ILE A 91 5.33 -7.53 17.11
C ILE A 91 4.93 -7.20 15.67
N PHE A 92 3.98 -6.28 15.48
CA PHE A 92 3.53 -5.85 14.15
C PHE A 92 4.68 -5.27 13.32
N MET A 93 5.48 -4.38 13.92
CA MET A 93 6.66 -3.79 13.27
C MET A 93 7.70 -4.87 12.91
N SER A 94 7.98 -5.79 13.85
CA SER A 94 8.92 -6.88 13.65
C SER A 94 8.49 -7.81 12.51
N THR A 95 7.21 -8.22 12.47
CA THR A 95 6.67 -9.06 11.39
C THR A 95 6.70 -8.33 10.05
N SER A 96 6.39 -7.03 10.03
CA SER A 96 6.43 -6.23 8.80
C SER A 96 7.83 -6.11 8.24
N CYS A 97 8.82 -5.89 9.10
CA CYS A 97 10.21 -5.79 8.71
C CYS A 97 10.77 -7.14 8.22
N LEU A 98 10.46 -8.24 8.93
CA LEU A 98 11.02 -9.57 8.66
C LEU A 98 10.34 -10.33 7.53
N PHE A 99 9.04 -10.10 7.30
CA PHE A 99 8.27 -10.90 6.34
C PHE A 99 7.67 -10.06 5.22
N ILE A 100 6.93 -8.99 5.55
CA ILE A 100 6.15 -8.24 4.54
C ILE A 100 7.06 -7.56 3.52
N ASN A 101 8.07 -6.82 3.98
CA ASN A 101 9.01 -6.13 3.10
C ASN A 101 9.80 -7.09 2.20
N PRO A 102 10.47 -8.14 2.71
CA PRO A 102 11.22 -9.06 1.85
C PRO A 102 10.32 -9.88 0.93
N CYS A 103 9.11 -10.26 1.36
CA CYS A 103 8.14 -10.96 0.50
C CYS A 103 7.70 -10.07 -0.67
N GLY A 104 7.43 -8.78 -0.42
CA GLY A 104 7.10 -7.82 -1.48
C GLY A 104 8.20 -7.71 -2.54
N LEU A 105 9.46 -7.59 -2.10
CA LEU A 105 10.61 -7.56 -3.00
C LEU A 105 10.79 -8.88 -3.76
N ALA A 106 10.60 -10.02 -3.09
CA ALA A 106 10.72 -11.33 -3.72
C ALA A 106 9.69 -11.52 -4.85
N ILE A 107 8.44 -11.13 -4.64
CA ILE A 107 7.38 -11.19 -5.67
C ILE A 107 7.74 -10.29 -6.86
N GLN A 108 8.27 -9.10 -6.62
CA GLN A 108 8.70 -8.20 -7.69
C GLN A 108 9.85 -8.81 -8.52
N ILE A 109 10.82 -9.45 -7.87
CA ILE A 109 11.94 -10.13 -8.54
C ILE A 109 11.43 -11.33 -9.35
N GLU A 110 10.59 -12.19 -8.77
CA GLU A 110 9.94 -13.33 -9.45
C GLU A 110 9.22 -12.88 -10.72
N THR A 111 8.50 -11.76 -10.62
CA THR A 111 7.76 -11.17 -11.74
C THR A 111 8.72 -10.72 -12.83
N TYR A 112 9.78 -10.01 -12.46
CA TYR A 112 10.79 -9.53 -13.40
C TYR A 112 11.49 -10.69 -14.14
N VAL A 113 11.84 -11.74 -13.41
CA VAL A 113 12.44 -12.97 -13.98
C VAL A 113 11.50 -13.61 -14.99
N LYS A 114 10.22 -13.76 -14.67
CA LYS A 114 9.21 -14.31 -15.60
C LYS A 114 9.07 -13.46 -16.87
N PHE A 115 9.13 -12.13 -16.76
CA PHE A 115 9.09 -11.26 -17.94
C PHE A 115 10.33 -11.36 -18.83
N ILE A 116 11.50 -11.64 -18.25
CA ILE A 116 12.74 -11.86 -19.03
C ILE A 116 12.73 -13.24 -19.70
N LEU A 117 12.36 -14.29 -18.97
CA LEU A 117 12.43 -15.67 -19.47
C LEU A 117 11.35 -16.03 -20.49
N VAL A 118 10.20 -15.34 -20.47
CA VAL A 118 9.10 -15.54 -21.44
C VAL A 118 9.35 -14.72 -22.73
N LYS A 119 10.49 -14.04 -22.82
CA LYS A 119 10.99 -13.39 -24.04
C LYS A 119 12.04 -14.26 -24.70
#